data_AF-A0A855MG00-F1
#
_entry.id   AF-A0A855MG00-F1
#
_cell.length_a   1.000
_cell.length_b   1.000
_cell.length_c   1.000
_cell.angle_alpha   90.00
_cell.angle_beta   90.00
_cell.angle_gamma   90.00
#
_symmetry.space_group_name_H-M   'P 1'
#
loop_
_entity.id
_entity.type
_entity.pdbx_description
1 polymer ?
#
loop_
_entity_poly.entity_id
_entity_poly.type
_entity_poly.pdbx_seq_one_letter_code
_entity_poly.pdbx_strand_id
1 'polypeptide(L)'
;MWLEISKIQKNNINTSKSYGFAPKKSGITGAGSVTDKDTHHYENPYYRRKIEIKKDQYNRLKEFGDTATKESEKYFDLYYNGATNSCIDFTWQALRHAGLIPESTWNDFSRYNKEKKKAGKFDGDLKVINNIPHIKSIPTPFPDSELNSEKYNQKPDRTMLQWILSKNDDDKNGDSVEVANRKHDSAPNHV
;
A
#
# COMPACT_ATOMS: atom_id res chain seq x y z
N MET A 1 -1.44 -0.65 5.57
CA MET A 1 -0.88 -1.45 4.47
C MET A 1 0.62 -1.17 4.44
N TRP A 2 1.43 -2.19 4.17
CA TRP A 2 2.89 -2.07 4.09
C TRP A 2 3.40 -3.07 3.06
N LEU A 3 4.67 -2.94 2.71
CA LEU A 3 5.37 -3.93 1.87
C LEU A 3 6.63 -4.42 2.56
N GLU A 4 7.03 -5.65 2.26
CA GLU A 4 8.31 -6.22 2.66
C GLU A 4 9.03 -6.69 1.39
N ILE A 5 10.31 -6.35 1.29
CA ILE A 5 11.19 -6.87 0.24
C ILE A 5 12.24 -7.77 0.87
N SER A 6 12.48 -8.92 0.26
CA SER A 6 13.46 -9.89 0.72
C SER A 6 14.37 -10.32 -0.42
N LYS A 7 15.66 -10.47 -0.14
CA LYS A 7 16.61 -11.08 -1.07
C LYS A 7 17.04 -12.45 -0.55
N ILE A 8 16.79 -13.48 -1.34
CA ILE A 8 17.26 -14.85 -1.05
C ILE A 8 18.72 -14.94 -1.51
N GLN A 9 19.64 -15.22 -0.59
CA GLN A 9 21.04 -15.46 -0.90
C GLN A 9 21.33 -16.95 -0.97
N LYS A 10 22.36 -17.36 -1.74
CA LYS A 10 22.77 -18.78 -1.90
C LYS A 10 23.01 -19.53 -0.59
N ASN A 11 23.23 -18.82 0.52
CA ASN A 11 23.46 -19.40 1.84
C ASN A 11 22.19 -19.44 2.71
N ASN A 12 21.00 -19.28 2.12
CA ASN A 12 19.70 -19.19 2.81
C ASN A 12 19.57 -18.05 3.85
N ILE A 13 20.46 -17.06 3.81
CA ILE A 13 20.33 -15.85 4.62
C ILE A 13 19.36 -14.91 3.89
N ASN A 14 18.15 -14.80 4.43
CA ASN A 14 17.15 -13.85 3.97
C ASN A 14 17.37 -12.50 4.65
N THR A 15 17.85 -11.52 3.90
CA THR A 15 17.79 -10.12 4.33
C THR A 15 16.45 -9.56 3.87
N SER A 16 15.54 -9.30 4.82
CA SER A 16 14.28 -8.61 4.55
C SER A 16 14.31 -7.17 5.05
N LYS A 17 13.54 -6.31 4.39
CA LYS A 17 13.29 -4.95 4.84
C LYS A 17 11.82 -4.62 4.58
N SER A 18 11.15 -4.14 5.62
CA SER A 18 9.77 -3.65 5.52
C SER A 18 9.73 -2.14 5.33
N TYR A 19 8.67 -1.65 4.70
CA TYR A 19 8.36 -0.22 4.63
C TYR A 19 6.87 0.00 4.83
N GLY A 20 6.53 0.86 5.78
CA GLY A 20 5.17 1.33 6.02
C GLY A 20 5.16 2.80 6.38
N PHE A 21 4.02 3.46 6.15
CA PHE A 21 3.84 4.90 6.38
C PHE A 21 2.71 5.16 7.36
N ALA A 22 2.98 5.95 8.40
CA ALA A 22 2.07 6.26 9.49
C ALA A 22 2.29 7.69 9.99
N PRO A 23 1.33 8.30 10.70
CA PRO A 23 1.54 9.62 11.28
C PRO A 23 2.52 9.52 12.46
N LYS A 24 3.44 10.49 12.59
CA LYS A 24 4.40 10.58 13.72
C LYS A 24 3.69 10.76 15.06
N LYS A 25 2.56 11.46 15.05
CA LYS A 25 1.66 11.64 16.20
C LYS A 25 0.28 11.12 15.81
N SER A 26 -0.38 10.38 16.70
CA SER A 26 -1.71 9.87 16.45
C SER A 26 -2.66 10.99 15.97
N GLY A 27 -3.30 10.77 14.83
CA GLY A 27 -4.16 11.75 14.19
C GLY A 27 -4.52 11.33 12.76
N ILE A 28 -5.50 12.02 12.18
CA ILE A 28 -5.93 11.80 10.79
C ILE A 28 -5.10 12.60 9.79
N THR A 29 -4.42 13.65 10.23
CA THR A 29 -3.52 14.48 9.44
C THR A 29 -2.29 14.89 10.26
N GLY A 30 -1.18 15.21 9.59
CA GLY A 30 0.01 15.76 10.23
C GLY A 30 1.30 15.20 9.67
N ALA A 31 2.43 15.46 10.33
CA ALA A 31 3.71 14.90 9.91
C ALA A 31 3.67 13.37 9.95
N GLY A 32 4.03 12.74 8.84
CA GLY A 32 4.16 11.30 8.69
C GLY A 32 5.61 10.82 8.85
N SER A 33 5.76 9.50 8.97
CA SER A 33 7.06 8.85 9.00
C SER A 33 6.96 7.50 8.31
N VAL A 34 7.99 7.19 7.52
CA VAL A 34 8.21 5.86 6.96
C VAL A 34 9.13 5.10 7.90
N THR A 35 8.68 3.92 8.34
CA THR A 35 9.45 3.06 9.24
C THR A 35 9.92 1.82 8.51
N ASP A 36 11.13 1.36 8.86
CA ASP A 36 11.67 0.07 8.42
C ASP A 36 11.49 -1.06 9.44
N LYS A 37 10.82 -0.76 10.58
CA LYS A 37 10.60 -1.67 11.71
C LYS A 37 9.16 -2.18 11.84
N ASP A 38 8.31 -1.95 10.84
CA ASP A 38 6.87 -2.25 10.91
C ASP A 38 6.54 -3.76 11.03
N THR A 39 7.51 -4.65 10.80
CA THR A 39 7.34 -6.09 11.07
C THR A 39 7.06 -6.43 12.54
N HIS A 40 7.38 -5.54 13.50
CA HIS A 40 7.06 -5.76 14.92
C HIS A 40 5.62 -5.37 15.33
N HIS A 41 4.90 -4.60 14.51
CA HIS A 41 3.52 -4.19 14.84
C HIS A 41 2.45 -4.95 14.05
N TYR A 42 2.84 -5.68 13.00
CA TYR A 42 1.92 -6.38 12.11
C TYR A 42 2.34 -7.83 11.83
N GLU A 43 2.71 -8.57 12.85
CA GLU A 43 3.19 -9.97 12.73
C GLU A 43 2.18 -10.89 12.00
N ASN A 44 0.89 -10.53 11.98
CA ASN A 44 -0.17 -11.37 11.39
C ASN A 44 -1.23 -10.55 10.61
N PRO A 45 -0.94 -10.06 9.38
CA PRO A 45 -1.96 -9.40 8.55
C PRO A 45 -3.15 -10.31 8.26
N TYR A 46 -4.35 -9.73 8.13
CA TYR A 46 -5.51 -10.46 7.62
C TYR A 46 -5.26 -11.12 6.25
N TYR A 47 -4.53 -10.44 5.36
CA TYR A 47 -4.14 -10.97 4.04
C TYR A 47 -2.69 -10.62 3.74
N ARG A 48 -1.93 -11.59 3.23
CA ARG A 48 -0.61 -11.36 2.62
C ARG A 48 -0.52 -12.04 1.26
N ARG A 49 0.16 -11.37 0.33
CA ARG A 49 0.58 -11.91 -0.95
C ARG A 49 2.09 -11.76 -1.07
N LYS A 50 2.77 -12.86 -1.35
CA LYS A 50 4.19 -12.90 -1.69
C LYS A 50 4.31 -13.20 -3.18
N ILE A 51 5.11 -12.41 -3.88
CA ILE A 51 5.42 -12.63 -5.29
C ILE A 51 6.94 -12.56 -5.50
N GLU A 52 7.48 -13.40 -6.37
CA GLU A 52 8.84 -13.23 -6.86
C GLU A 52 8.89 -12.07 -7.85
N ILE A 53 9.90 -11.20 -7.72
CA ILE A 53 10.06 -10.00 -8.54
C ILE A 53 11.46 -9.93 -9.16
N LYS A 54 11.58 -9.17 -10.25
CA LYS A 54 12.86 -8.95 -10.92
C LYS A 54 13.80 -8.13 -10.02
N LYS A 55 15.11 -8.32 -10.19
CA LYS A 55 16.14 -7.56 -9.47
C LYS A 55 15.93 -6.04 -9.56
N ASP A 56 15.56 -5.53 -10.74
CA ASP A 56 15.33 -4.09 -10.93
C ASP A 56 14.09 -3.59 -10.18
N GLN A 57 13.04 -4.41 -10.08
CA GLN A 57 11.85 -4.08 -9.29
C GLN A 57 12.20 -4.05 -7.80
N TYR A 58 12.98 -5.02 -7.31
CA TYR A 58 13.51 -5.02 -5.95
C TYR A 58 14.32 -3.75 -5.65
N ASN A 59 15.23 -3.38 -6.55
CA ASN A 59 16.08 -2.20 -6.38
C ASN A 59 15.25 -0.91 -6.32
N ARG A 60 14.23 -0.77 -7.17
CA ARG A 60 13.31 0.38 -7.18
C ARG A 60 12.48 0.47 -5.90
N LEU A 61 11.93 -0.66 -5.42
CA LEU A 61 11.22 -0.69 -4.13
C LEU A 61 12.14 -0.27 -2.97
N LYS A 62 13.37 -0.79 -2.98
CA LYS A 62 14.38 -0.45 -1.97
C LYS A 62 14.75 1.03 -2.03
N GLU A 63 14.97 1.58 -3.23
CA GLU A 63 15.30 2.99 -3.41
C GLU A 63 14.17 3.90 -2.92
N PHE A 64 12.93 3.60 -3.31
CA PHE A 64 11.75 4.33 -2.87
C PHE A 64 11.65 4.36 -1.35
N GLY A 65 11.70 3.19 -0.71
CA GLY A 65 11.59 3.06 0.73
C GLY A 65 12.78 3.70 1.47
N ASP A 66 14.01 3.43 1.05
CA ASP A 66 15.22 4.00 1.68
C ASP A 66 15.25 5.52 1.59
N THR A 67 14.80 6.08 0.47
CA THR A 67 14.71 7.53 0.29
C THR A 67 13.69 8.13 1.27
N ALA A 68 12.50 7.53 1.38
CA ALA A 68 11.47 8.02 2.28
C ALA A 68 11.84 7.86 3.76
N THR A 69 12.55 6.78 4.14
CA THR A 69 13.07 6.61 5.52
C THR A 69 14.11 7.67 5.93
N LYS A 70 14.74 8.34 4.96
CA LYS A 70 15.67 9.46 5.19
C LYS A 70 14.96 10.82 5.24
N GLU A 71 13.63 10.80 5.42
CA GLU A 71 12.78 12.00 5.43
C GLU A 71 12.84 12.82 4.13
N SER A 72 13.19 12.17 3.01
CA SER A 72 13.20 12.81 1.70
C SER A 72 11.87 12.62 0.97
N GLU A 73 11.28 13.72 0.52
CA GLU A 73 10.02 13.73 -0.24
C GLU A 73 10.20 13.52 -1.75
N LYS A 74 11.39 13.05 -2.19
CA LYS A 74 11.72 12.86 -3.61
C LYS A 74 10.69 12.03 -4.37
N TYR A 75 10.14 11.01 -3.72
CA TYR A 75 9.20 10.06 -4.34
C TYR A 75 7.84 9.99 -3.66
N PHE A 76 7.69 10.57 -2.47
CA PHE A 76 6.50 10.45 -1.65
C PHE A 76 6.40 11.61 -0.66
N ASP A 77 5.25 12.29 -0.63
CA ASP A 77 4.94 13.35 0.33
C ASP A 77 4.85 12.77 1.75
N LEU A 78 5.59 13.34 2.71
CA LEU A 78 5.62 12.85 4.09
C LEU A 78 4.58 13.52 4.98
N TYR A 79 3.69 14.35 4.43
CA TYR A 79 2.50 14.82 5.12
C TYR A 79 1.40 13.76 5.14
N TYR A 80 1.18 13.12 6.28
CA TYR A 80 0.14 12.12 6.45
C TYR A 80 -1.26 12.74 6.32
N ASN A 81 -2.11 12.11 5.53
CA ASN A 81 -3.54 12.34 5.46
C ASN A 81 -4.25 11.00 5.30
N GLY A 82 -5.05 10.57 6.29
CA GLY A 82 -5.68 9.26 6.27
C GLY A 82 -6.60 8.99 5.07
N ALA A 83 -7.12 10.04 4.43
CA ALA A 83 -7.99 9.92 3.27
C ALA A 83 -7.23 9.90 1.93
N THR A 84 -6.18 10.71 1.81
CA THR A 84 -5.52 10.99 0.54
C THR A 84 -4.01 10.72 0.52
N ASN A 85 -3.33 10.63 1.66
CA ASN A 85 -1.89 10.30 1.70
C ASN A 85 -1.58 9.44 2.92
N SER A 86 -1.83 8.15 2.78
CA SER A 86 -1.83 7.17 3.87
C SER A 86 -0.90 5.98 3.57
N CYS A 87 -0.89 5.01 4.47
CA CYS A 87 -0.20 3.73 4.27
C CYS A 87 -0.62 3.01 2.96
N ILE A 88 -1.84 3.25 2.48
CA ILE A 88 -2.37 2.68 1.23
C ILE A 88 -1.64 3.31 0.05
N ASP A 89 -1.62 4.65 0.02
CA ASP A 89 -1.06 5.45 -1.06
C ASP A 89 0.46 5.25 -1.14
N PHE A 90 1.15 5.20 0.01
CA PHE A 90 2.58 4.86 0.07
C PHE A 90 2.89 3.53 -0.61
N THR A 91 2.12 2.48 -0.28
CA THR A 91 2.35 1.15 -0.84
C THR A 91 2.09 1.12 -2.35
N TRP A 92 1.00 1.73 -2.82
CA TRP A 92 0.70 1.79 -4.25
C TRP A 92 1.73 2.62 -5.04
N GLN A 93 2.16 3.77 -4.51
CA GLN A 93 3.20 4.58 -5.13
C GLN A 93 4.53 3.83 -5.23
N ALA A 94 4.92 3.09 -4.18
CA ALA A 94 6.11 2.24 -4.21
C ALA A 94 6.01 1.14 -5.29
N LEU A 95 4.88 0.43 -5.34
CA LEU A 95 4.62 -0.61 -6.34
C LEU A 95 4.67 -0.02 -7.76
N ARG A 96 4.04 1.14 -8.00
CA ARG A 96 4.08 1.84 -9.29
C ARG A 96 5.49 2.27 -9.67
N HIS A 97 6.27 2.81 -8.73
CA HIS A 97 7.67 3.18 -8.95
C HIS A 97 8.51 1.97 -9.40
N ALA A 98 8.19 0.77 -8.88
CA ALA A 98 8.79 -0.50 -9.27
C ALA A 98 8.17 -1.14 -10.53
N GLY A 99 7.17 -0.54 -11.16
CA GLY A 99 6.47 -1.09 -12.33
C GLY A 99 5.58 -2.30 -12.02
N LEU A 100 5.18 -2.49 -10.76
CA LEU A 100 4.24 -3.51 -10.31
C LEU A 100 2.82 -2.92 -10.34
N ILE A 101 2.19 -2.94 -11.51
CA ILE A 101 0.90 -2.29 -11.76
C ILE A 101 -0.23 -3.32 -11.67
N PRO A 102 -1.32 -3.06 -10.93
CA PRO A 102 -2.45 -3.97 -10.86
C PRO A 102 -3.25 -3.97 -12.16
N GLU A 103 -3.67 -5.16 -12.61
CA GLU A 103 -4.61 -5.28 -13.72
C GLU A 103 -6.05 -4.91 -13.30
N SER A 104 -6.91 -4.78 -14.30
CA SER A 104 -8.36 -4.67 -14.08
C SER A 104 -8.90 -5.94 -13.41
N THR A 105 -9.77 -5.78 -12.42
CA THR A 105 -10.32 -6.87 -11.60
C THR A 105 -11.83 -6.69 -11.38
N TRP A 106 -12.51 -7.75 -10.96
CA TRP A 106 -13.95 -7.77 -10.70
C TRP A 106 -14.41 -6.70 -9.68
N ASN A 107 -13.52 -6.28 -8.78
CA ASN A 107 -13.79 -5.23 -7.77
C ASN A 107 -13.55 -3.81 -8.29
N ASP A 108 -13.25 -3.62 -9.59
CA ASP A 108 -13.20 -2.30 -10.23
C ASP A 108 -14.63 -1.80 -10.53
N PHE A 109 -15.42 -1.66 -9.47
CA PHE A 109 -16.84 -1.32 -9.55
C PHE A 109 -17.09 0.12 -10.03
N SER A 110 -16.11 1.01 -9.87
CA SER A 110 -16.19 2.38 -10.36
C SER A 110 -15.46 2.56 -11.69
N ARG A 111 -16.06 3.35 -12.59
CA ARG A 111 -15.37 3.88 -13.78
C ARG A 111 -14.07 4.60 -13.38
N TYR A 112 -14.07 5.22 -12.20
CA TYR A 112 -12.91 5.87 -11.61
C TYR A 112 -11.69 4.94 -11.46
N ASN A 113 -11.85 3.77 -10.82
CA ASN A 113 -10.74 2.82 -10.62
C ASN A 113 -10.20 2.30 -11.96
N LYS A 114 -11.08 2.02 -12.93
CA LYS A 114 -10.69 1.59 -14.28
C LYS A 114 -9.84 2.65 -15.01
N GLU A 115 -10.29 3.91 -15.02
CA GLU A 115 -9.56 5.00 -15.68
C GLU A 115 -8.21 5.26 -14.99
N LYS A 116 -8.16 5.23 -13.64
CA LYS A 116 -6.90 5.41 -12.89
C LYS A 116 -5.89 4.31 -13.17
N LYS A 117 -6.33 3.04 -13.25
CA LYS A 117 -5.45 1.93 -13.64
C LYS A 117 -4.94 2.07 -15.07
N LYS A 118 -5.83 2.39 -16.01
CA LYS A 118 -5.46 2.64 -17.42
C LYS A 118 -4.44 3.78 -17.54
N ALA A 119 -4.56 4.81 -16.71
CA ALA A 119 -3.63 5.94 -16.66
C ALA A 119 -2.34 5.66 -15.87
N GLY A 120 -2.17 4.49 -15.24
CA GLY A 120 -1.02 4.20 -14.37
C GLY A 120 -0.98 5.06 -13.10
N LYS A 121 -2.13 5.57 -12.65
CA LYS A 121 -2.30 6.49 -11.51
C LYS A 121 -3.22 5.91 -10.43
N PHE A 122 -3.31 4.59 -10.33
CA PHE A 122 -4.11 3.93 -9.31
C PHE A 122 -3.37 3.93 -7.97
N ASP A 123 -4.01 4.51 -6.96
CA ASP A 123 -3.43 4.69 -5.61
C ASP A 123 -4.25 3.96 -4.52
N GLY A 124 -5.15 3.05 -4.93
CA GLY A 124 -5.90 2.20 -4.01
C GLY A 124 -7.23 2.76 -3.53
N ASP A 125 -8.03 1.85 -2.95
CA ASP A 125 -9.30 2.19 -2.30
C ASP A 125 -9.06 2.75 -0.89
N LEU A 126 -10.01 3.55 -0.39
CA LEU A 126 -9.94 4.16 0.95
C LEU A 126 -9.86 3.15 2.10
N LYS A 127 -10.63 2.07 2.03
CA LYS A 127 -10.63 1.02 3.06
C LYS A 127 -9.54 0.00 2.72
N VAL A 128 -8.66 -0.29 3.68
CA VAL A 128 -7.53 -1.22 3.50
C VAL A 128 -7.98 -2.58 2.94
N ILE A 129 -9.07 -3.14 3.46
CA ILE A 129 -9.58 -4.45 3.03
C ILE A 129 -10.06 -4.48 1.57
N ASN A 130 -10.53 -3.35 1.04
CA ASN A 130 -11.00 -3.24 -0.34
C ASN A 130 -9.84 -3.29 -1.34
N ASN A 131 -8.60 -3.12 -0.89
CA ASN A 131 -7.42 -3.21 -1.75
C ASN A 131 -7.01 -4.67 -2.06
N ILE A 132 -7.54 -5.68 -1.36
CA ILE A 132 -7.16 -7.09 -1.56
C ILE A 132 -7.35 -7.56 -3.02
N PRO A 133 -8.51 -7.35 -3.67
CA PRO A 133 -8.69 -7.76 -5.07
C PRO A 133 -7.71 -7.07 -6.03
N HIS A 134 -7.26 -5.85 -5.72
CA HIS A 134 -6.29 -5.11 -6.52
C HIS A 134 -4.87 -5.62 -6.30
N ILE A 135 -4.51 -5.96 -5.05
CA ILE A 135 -3.23 -6.62 -4.76
C ILE A 135 -3.16 -7.95 -5.51
N LYS A 136 -4.24 -8.74 -5.52
CA LYS A 136 -4.34 -10.01 -6.26
C LYS A 136 -4.15 -9.84 -7.78
N SER A 137 -4.55 -8.71 -8.35
CA SER A 137 -4.48 -8.47 -9.80
C SER A 137 -3.12 -7.97 -10.28
N ILE A 138 -2.13 -7.78 -9.40
CA ILE A 138 -0.76 -7.49 -9.83
C ILE A 138 -0.20 -8.74 -10.54
N PRO A 139 0.24 -8.65 -11.81
CA PRO A 139 0.87 -9.76 -12.50
C PRO A 139 2.13 -10.20 -11.78
N THR A 140 2.30 -11.51 -11.61
CA THR A 140 3.54 -12.11 -11.10
C THR A 140 4.60 -12.06 -12.19
N PRO A 141 5.74 -11.37 -11.99
CA PRO A 141 6.84 -11.37 -12.96
C PRO A 141 7.38 -12.77 -13.30
N PHE A 142 7.24 -13.71 -12.35
CA PHE A 142 7.55 -15.13 -12.51
C PHE A 142 6.33 -15.96 -12.07
N PRO A 143 5.37 -16.27 -12.98
CA PRO A 143 4.11 -16.92 -12.59
C PRO A 143 4.29 -18.29 -11.94
N ASP A 144 5.20 -19.11 -12.47
CA ASP A 144 5.43 -20.49 -12.01
C ASP A 144 6.41 -20.58 -10.83
N SER A 145 6.77 -19.44 -10.21
CA SER A 145 7.69 -19.42 -9.07
C SER A 145 7.07 -20.07 -7.84
N GLU A 146 7.76 -21.05 -7.27
CA GLU A 146 7.42 -21.66 -5.98
C GLU A 146 7.49 -20.67 -4.80
N LEU A 147 8.09 -19.48 -4.99
CA LEU A 147 8.13 -18.43 -3.98
C LEU A 147 6.82 -17.64 -3.90
N ASN A 148 5.97 -17.72 -4.94
CA ASN A 148 4.67 -17.07 -4.96
C ASN A 148 3.73 -17.75 -3.95
N SER A 149 3.08 -16.96 -3.09
CA SER A 149 2.10 -17.51 -2.15
C SER A 149 1.09 -16.46 -1.69
N GLU A 150 -0.08 -16.94 -1.30
CA GLU A 150 -1.13 -16.12 -0.69
C GLU A 150 -1.59 -16.77 0.61
N LYS A 151 -1.84 -15.97 1.63
CA LYS A 151 -2.35 -16.46 2.91
C LYS A 151 -3.35 -15.47 3.49
N TYR A 152 -4.45 -16.01 4.02
CA TYR A 152 -5.35 -15.31 4.91
C TYR A 152 -5.07 -15.76 6.34
N ASN A 153 -5.10 -14.81 7.27
CA ASN A 153 -5.10 -15.08 8.71
C ASN A 153 -6.42 -14.61 9.31
N GLN A 154 -6.62 -14.85 10.61
CA GLN A 154 -7.77 -14.28 11.31
C GLN A 154 -7.74 -12.74 11.24
N LYS A 155 -8.91 -12.10 11.17
CA LYS A 155 -8.97 -10.64 11.25
C LYS A 155 -8.42 -10.22 12.62
N PRO A 156 -7.43 -9.33 12.68
CA PRO A 156 -6.89 -8.87 13.95
C PRO A 156 -7.98 -8.14 14.75
N ASP A 157 -7.96 -8.30 16.07
CA ASP A 157 -8.77 -7.49 16.98
C ASP A 157 -8.37 -6.01 16.86
N ARG A 158 -9.38 -5.12 16.94
CA ARG A 158 -9.21 -3.71 16.62
C ARG A 158 -8.46 -2.95 17.72
N THR A 159 -7.18 -2.63 17.51
CA THR A 159 -6.40 -1.72 18.37
C THR A 159 -6.52 -0.25 17.93
N MET A 160 -6.12 0.70 18.79
CA MET A 160 -6.31 2.16 18.66
C MET A 160 -5.87 2.76 17.30
N LEU A 161 -4.88 2.18 16.63
CA LEU A 161 -4.45 2.59 15.28
C LEU A 161 -5.47 2.19 14.19
N GLN A 162 -6.18 1.06 14.39
CA GLN A 162 -7.31 0.64 13.55
C GLN A 162 -8.54 1.54 13.77
N TRP A 163 -8.68 2.15 14.94
CA TRP A 163 -9.74 3.13 15.24
C TRP A 163 -9.59 4.41 14.42
N ILE A 164 -8.36 4.93 14.26
CA ILE A 164 -8.07 6.13 13.44
C ILE A 164 -8.36 5.88 11.95
N LEU A 165 -8.10 4.66 11.45
CA LEU A 165 -8.33 4.29 10.05
C LEU A 165 -9.80 3.91 9.73
N SER A 166 -10.62 3.63 10.75
CA SER A 166 -12.00 3.13 10.58
C SER A 166 -13.09 4.16 10.90
N LYS A 167 -12.76 5.34 11.46
CA LYS A 167 -13.74 6.35 11.90
C LYS A 167 -14.33 7.20 10.76
N ASN A 168 -14.69 6.54 9.66
CA ASN A 168 -15.46 7.13 8.57
C ASN A 168 -16.92 6.64 8.55
N ASP A 169 -17.33 5.79 9.48
CA ASP A 169 -18.73 5.40 9.62
C ASP A 169 -19.10 5.44 11.11
N ASP A 170 -19.65 6.56 11.56
CA ASP A 170 -20.59 6.60 12.69
C ASP A 170 -21.76 7.53 12.31
N ASP A 171 -22.90 6.88 12.08
CA ASP A 171 -24.28 7.33 12.30
C ASP A 171 -24.90 8.42 11.41
N LYS A 172 -25.58 8.00 10.32
CA LYS A 172 -27.07 7.86 10.28
C LYS A 172 -27.62 7.50 8.89
N ASN A 173 -28.53 6.52 8.91
CA ASN A 173 -29.58 6.19 7.95
C ASN A 173 -29.22 5.56 6.59
N GLY A 174 -30.08 4.60 6.23
CA GLY A 174 -30.00 3.74 5.06
C GLY A 174 -30.11 4.46 3.72
N ASP A 175 -29.79 3.69 2.70
CA ASP A 175 -29.94 3.94 1.26
C ASP A 175 -29.12 5.08 0.66
N SER A 176 -27.89 4.75 0.26
CA SER A 176 -27.40 4.87 -1.13
C SER A 176 -25.91 4.50 -1.19
N VAL A 177 -25.55 3.59 -2.10
CA VAL A 177 -24.14 3.27 -2.41
C VAL A 177 -23.58 4.43 -3.23
N GLU A 178 -23.13 5.48 -2.55
CA GLU A 178 -22.26 6.48 -3.15
C GLU A 178 -20.81 6.03 -2.93
N VAL A 179 -20.17 5.59 -4.01
CA VAL A 179 -18.75 5.21 -4.01
C VAL A 179 -17.94 6.48 -3.71
N ALA A 180 -17.52 6.64 -2.46
CA ALA A 180 -16.66 7.74 -2.03
C ALA A 180 -15.34 7.71 -2.83
N ASN A 181 -15.21 8.61 -3.81
CA ASN A 181 -14.03 8.73 -4.63
C ASN A 181 -12.97 9.57 -3.91
N ARG A 182 -11.77 9.00 -3.71
CA ARG A 182 -10.58 9.75 -3.27
C ARG A 182 -10.23 10.79 -4.33
N LYS A 183 -10.50 12.08 -4.09
CA LYS A 183 -9.97 13.16 -4.92
C LYS A 183 -8.55 13.47 -4.45
N HIS A 184 -7.59 13.24 -5.33
CA HIS A 184 -6.23 13.71 -5.15
C HIS A 184 -6.09 14.99 -5.96
N ASP A 185 -5.90 16.12 -5.28
CA ASP A 185 -5.34 17.29 -5.94
C ASP A 185 -3.88 16.97 -6.27
N SER A 186 -3.54 17.15 -7.53
CA SER A 186 -2.21 16.92 -8.09
C SER A 186 -1.16 17.64 -7.26
N ALA A 187 -0.10 16.93 -6.86
CA ALA A 187 1.12 17.55 -6.33
C ALA A 187 1.68 18.59 -7.33
N PRO A 188 2.36 19.65 -6.85
CA PRO A 188 2.72 20.81 -7.66
C PRO A 188 3.71 20.41 -8.76
N ASN A 189 3.41 20.86 -9.98
CA ASN A 189 4.39 20.90 -11.06
C ASN A 189 5.57 21.77 -10.60
N HIS A 190 6.77 21.20 -10.53
CA HIS A 190 7.99 22.00 -10.59
C HIS A 190 8.60 21.85 -11.98
N VAL A 191 8.66 23.02 -12.63
CA VAL A 191 9.42 23.36 -13.84
C VAL A 191 10.91 23.15 -13.59
#